data_AF-A0A1L6MUZ8-F1
#
_entry.id   AF-A0A1L6MUZ8-F1
#
_cell.length_a   1.000
_cell.length_b   1.000
_cell.length_c   1.000
_cell.angle_alpha   90.00
_cell.angle_beta   90.00
_cell.angle_gamma   90.00
#
_symmetry.space_group_name_H-M   'P 1'
#
loop_
_entity.id
_entity.type
_entity.pdbx_description
1 polymer ?
#
loop_
_entity_poly.entity_id
_entity_poly.type
_entity_poly.pdbx_seq_one_letter_code
_entity_poly.pdbx_strand_id
1 'polypeptide(L)'
;MLSVCSSLEKVASTWQLDVSTAGAAPERACHVLLKEREKQIKPFRDEKIITDWNGLMIGSLVRTAIAVDAPWMLESARRAFAELSQIGKKEEGNTLVSRHQKGGLPKEKAV
;
A
#
# COMPACT_ATOMS: atom_id res chain seq x y z
N MET A 1 13.48 -9.28 12.68
CA MET A 1 13.53 -7.85 12.29
C MET A 1 14.74 -7.24 12.98
N LEU A 2 15.84 -7.04 12.25
CA LEU A 2 17.06 -6.43 12.80
C LEU A 2 16.97 -4.91 12.62
N SER A 3 16.29 -4.24 13.55
CA SER A 3 16.35 -2.78 13.68
C SER A 3 17.02 -2.50 15.02
N VAL A 4 18.22 -1.91 14.97
CA VAL A 4 18.92 -1.42 16.16
C VAL A 4 18.73 0.09 16.18
N CYS A 5 17.87 0.57 17.06
CA CYS A 5 17.70 2.01 17.27
C CYS A 5 18.85 2.52 18.15
N SER A 6 19.62 3.48 17.65
CA SER A 6 20.68 4.17 18.38
C SER A 6 20.54 5.67 18.13
N SER A 7 21.02 6.50 19.06
CA SER A 7 21.04 7.95 18.86
C SER A 7 22.03 8.33 17.75
N LEU A 8 21.79 9.45 17.07
CA LEU A 8 22.65 9.92 15.98
C LEU A 8 24.07 10.19 16.47
N GLU A 9 24.23 10.67 17.70
CA GLU A 9 25.53 10.94 18.33
C GLU A 9 26.31 9.65 18.56
N LYS A 10 25.63 8.59 18.99
CA LYS A 10 26.24 7.27 19.18
C LYS A 10 26.69 6.69 17.84
N VAL A 11 25.87 6.83 16.80
CA VAL A 11 26.23 6.39 15.44
C VAL A 11 27.42 7.19 14.93
N ALA A 12 27.36 8.52 14.99
CA ALA A 12 28.44 9.42 14.58
C ALA A 12 29.77 9.06 15.28
N SER A 13 29.74 8.84 16.60
CA SER A 13 30.93 8.46 17.37
C SER A 13 31.48 7.09 16.97
N THR A 14 30.61 6.10 16.76
CA THR A 14 31.00 4.73 16.37
C THR A 14 31.70 4.71 15.02
N TRP A 15 31.20 5.51 14.08
CA TRP A 15 31.69 5.57 12.70
C TRP A 15 32.69 6.71 12.46
N GLN A 16 33.07 7.44 13.51
CA GLN A 16 33.97 8.61 13.44
C GLN A 16 33.52 9.65 12.41
N LEU A 17 32.21 9.89 12.36
CA LEU A 17 31.56 10.87 11.50
C LEU A 17 31.09 12.07 12.33
N ASP A 18 30.88 13.21 11.67
CA ASP A 18 30.09 14.28 12.27
C ASP A 18 28.60 13.90 12.28
N VAL A 19 27.86 14.46 13.25
CA VAL A 19 26.44 14.15 13.45
C VAL A 19 25.58 14.54 12.24
N SER A 20 25.94 15.60 11.52
CA SER A 20 25.22 16.04 10.32
C SER A 20 25.40 15.04 9.16
N THR A 21 26.62 14.57 8.92
CA THR A 21 26.90 13.54 7.91
C THR A 21 26.25 12.21 8.24
N ALA A 22 26.28 11.81 9.52
CA ALA A 22 25.60 10.61 10.00
C ALA A 22 24.07 10.70 9.81
N GLY A 23 23.47 11.86 10.08
CA GLY A 23 22.03 12.11 9.87
C GLY A 23 21.61 12.11 8.41
N ALA A 24 22.46 12.62 7.51
CA ALA A 24 22.15 12.70 6.08
C ALA A 24 22.47 11.40 5.30
N ALA A 25 23.26 10.48 5.86
CA ALA A 25 23.67 9.25 5.19
C ALA A 25 22.50 8.30 4.83
N PRO A 26 21.49 8.05 5.70
CA PRO A 26 20.37 7.17 5.39
C PRO A 26 19.56 7.65 4.19
N GLU A 27 19.26 8.95 4.10
CA GLU A 27 18.49 9.49 2.99
C GLU A 27 19.23 9.34 1.65
N ARG A 28 20.53 9.63 1.65
CA ARG A 28 21.39 9.37 0.48
C ARG A 28 21.40 7.89 0.10
N ALA A 29 21.55 7.01 1.08
CA ALA A 29 21.56 5.56 0.86
C ALA A 29 20.21 5.09 0.28
N CYS A 30 19.08 5.57 0.82
CA CYS A 30 17.76 5.30 0.29
C CYS A 30 17.64 5.68 -1.19
N HIS A 31 18.09 6.89 -1.58
CA HIS A 31 18.07 7.32 -2.97
C HIS A 31 18.95 6.45 -3.89
N VAL A 32 20.19 6.17 -3.47
CA VAL A 32 21.13 5.35 -4.26
C VAL A 32 20.60 3.93 -4.42
N LEU A 33 20.17 3.30 -3.32
CA LEU A 33 19.64 1.93 -3.35
C LEU A 33 18.32 1.85 -4.12
N LEU A 34 17.46 2.86 -4.03
CA LEU A 34 16.23 2.93 -4.82
C LEU A 34 16.55 2.98 -6.32
N LYS A 35 17.47 3.86 -6.74
CA LYS A 35 17.88 4.00 -8.14
C LYS A 35 18.44 2.70 -8.73
N GLU A 36 19.24 1.96 -7.96
CA GLU A 36 19.75 0.66 -8.40
C GLU A 36 18.65 -0.41 -8.41
N ARG A 37 17.75 -0.41 -7.42
CA ARG A 37 16.62 -1.34 -7.35
C ARG A 37 15.65 -1.16 -8.52
N GLU A 38 15.47 0.08 -9.00
CA GLU A 38 14.60 0.39 -10.14
C GLU A 38 15.09 -0.21 -11.46
N LYS A 39 16.37 -0.57 -11.57
CA LYS A 39 16.92 -1.27 -12.74
C LYS A 39 16.53 -2.76 -12.78
N GLN A 40 16.11 -3.33 -11.66
CA GLN A 40 15.73 -4.73 -11.59
C GLN A 40 14.34 -4.94 -12.17
N ILE A 41 14.12 -6.07 -12.84
CA ILE A 41 12.78 -6.50 -13.24
C ILE A 41 11.95 -6.63 -11.95
N LYS A 42 10.91 -5.80 -11.83
CA LYS A 42 10.02 -5.84 -10.67
C LYS A 42 9.39 -7.23 -10.61
N PRO A 43 9.33 -7.88 -9.44
CA PRO A 43 8.65 -9.16 -9.32
C PRO A 43 7.21 -8.99 -9.78
N PHE A 44 6.63 -10.06 -10.35
CA PHE A 44 5.24 -10.07 -10.75
C PHE A 44 4.37 -9.67 -9.56
N ARG A 45 3.51 -8.67 -9.76
CA ARG A 45 2.57 -8.20 -8.75
C ARG A 45 1.25 -8.90 -8.97
N ASP A 46 0.69 -9.45 -7.90
CA ASP A 46 -0.69 -9.88 -7.95
C ASP A 46 -1.58 -8.63 -8.02
N GLU A 47 -2.17 -8.39 -9.19
CA GLU A 47 -3.07 -7.25 -9.42
C GLU A 47 -4.54 -7.60 -9.17
N LYS A 48 -4.81 -8.59 -8.30
CA LYS A 48 -6.17 -8.97 -7.95
C LYS A 48 -6.75 -7.98 -6.96
N ILE A 49 -7.99 -7.59 -7.24
CA ILE A 49 -8.85 -6.82 -6.37
C ILE A 49 -9.91 -7.80 -5.87
N ILE A 50 -9.88 -8.08 -4.57
CA ILE A 50 -10.80 -9.01 -3.90
C ILE A 50 -11.88 -8.18 -3.22
N THR A 51 -13.08 -8.18 -3.80
CA THR A 51 -14.17 -7.29 -3.36
C THR A 51 -14.62 -7.60 -1.95
N ASP A 52 -14.63 -8.86 -1.54
CA ASP A 52 -15.09 -9.29 -0.21
C ASP A 52 -14.21 -8.72 0.91
N TRP A 53 -12.89 -8.84 0.78
CA TRP A 53 -11.94 -8.33 1.78
C TRP A 53 -11.92 -6.80 1.80
N ASN A 54 -12.01 -6.16 0.63
CA ASN A 54 -12.11 -4.70 0.56
C ASN A 54 -13.42 -4.21 1.21
N GLY A 55 -14.55 -4.88 0.96
CA GLY A 55 -15.84 -4.58 1.59
C GLY A 55 -15.78 -4.70 3.12
N LEU A 56 -15.11 -5.74 3.64
CA LEU A 56 -14.89 -5.90 5.08
C LEU A 56 -14.11 -4.72 5.66
N MET A 57 -13.01 -4.32 5.02
CA MET A 57 -12.19 -3.19 5.49
C MET A 57 -12.93 -1.86 5.44
N ILE A 58 -13.70 -1.60 4.38
CA ILE A 58 -14.56 -0.41 4.27
C ILE A 58 -15.58 -0.38 5.42
N GLY A 59 -16.24 -1.51 5.69
CA GLY A 59 -17.19 -1.62 6.79
C GLY A 59 -16.55 -1.36 8.16
N SER A 60 -15.34 -1.88 8.40
CA SER A 60 -14.59 -1.62 9.63
C SER A 60 -14.20 -0.15 9.79
N LEU A 61 -13.79 0.53 8.70
CA LEU A 61 -13.51 1.96 8.72
C LEU A 61 -14.75 2.77 9.12
N VAL A 62 -15.92 2.45 8.56
CA VAL A 62 -17.18 3.12 8.92
C VAL A 62 -17.53 2.91 10.40
N ARG A 63 -17.47 1.65 10.88
CA ARG A 63 -17.78 1.34 12.29
C ARG A 63 -16.83 2.06 13.24
N THR A 64 -15.54 2.10 12.91
CA THR A 64 -14.53 2.78 13.72
C THR A 64 -14.72 4.29 13.69
N ALA A 65 -14.98 4.88 12.52
CA ALA A 65 -15.24 6.31 12.37
C ALA A 65 -16.37 6.78 13.29
N ILE A 66 -17.44 5.99 13.40
CA ILE A 66 -18.58 6.27 14.29
C ILE A 66 -18.16 6.11 15.76
N ALA A 67 -17.42 5.05 16.10
CA ALA A 67 -17.04 4.74 17.48
C ALA A 67 -16.07 5.75 18.10
N VAL A 68 -15.18 6.36 17.30
CA VAL A 68 -14.16 7.30 17.79
C VAL A 68 -14.32 8.73 17.27
N ASP A 69 -15.46 9.04 16.63
CA ASP A 69 -15.76 10.34 16.02
C ASP A 69 -14.61 10.86 15.12
N ALA A 70 -14.25 10.05 14.13
CA ALA A 70 -13.15 10.33 13.21
C ALA A 70 -13.65 10.52 11.76
N PRO A 71 -14.05 11.76 11.35
CA PRO A 71 -14.58 12.04 10.02
C PRO A 71 -13.67 11.63 8.86
N TRP A 72 -12.35 11.68 9.06
CA TRP A 72 -11.37 11.29 8.04
C TRP A 72 -11.43 9.80 7.70
N MET A 73 -11.82 8.94 8.65
CA MET A 73 -11.99 7.50 8.41
C MET A 73 -13.24 7.25 7.57
N LEU A 74 -14.32 7.98 7.82
CA LEU A 74 -15.55 7.91 7.04
C LEU A 74 -15.31 8.35 5.60
N GLU A 75 -14.56 9.45 5.41
CA GLU A 75 -14.18 9.93 4.08
C GLU A 75 -13.29 8.92 3.34
N SER A 76 -12.37 8.27 4.06
CA SER A 76 -11.54 7.19 3.50
C SER A 76 -12.38 5.99 3.05
N ALA A 77 -13.36 5.58 3.86
CA ALA A 77 -14.29 4.51 3.52
C ALA A 77 -15.14 4.85 2.29
N ARG A 78 -15.65 6.09 2.21
CA ARG A 78 -16.44 6.59 1.08
C ARG A 78 -15.65 6.54 -0.23
N ARG A 79 -14.41 7.04 -0.22
CA ARG A 79 -13.52 7.01 -1.38
C ARG A 79 -13.22 5.58 -1.83
N ALA A 80 -12.87 4.71 -0.88
CA ALA A 80 -12.59 3.30 -1.18
C ALA A 80 -13.81 2.58 -1.78
N PHE A 81 -15.01 2.84 -1.25
CA PHE A 81 -16.25 2.29 -1.79
C PHE A 81 -16.56 2.79 -3.20
N ALA A 82 -16.34 4.08 -3.47
CA ALA A 82 -16.55 4.65 -4.79
C ALA A 82 -15.66 3.98 -5.84
N GLU A 83 -14.37 3.83 -5.55
CA GLU A 83 -13.40 3.14 -6.43
C GLU A 83 -13.79 1.67 -6.66
N LEU A 84 -14.07 0.93 -5.58
CA LEU A 84 -14.44 -0.48 -5.66
C LEU A 84 -15.74 -0.68 -6.47
N SER A 85 -16.68 0.25 -6.34
CA SER A 85 -17.95 0.24 -7.09
C SER A 85 -17.76 0.51 -8.58
N GLN A 86 -16.73 1.28 -8.99
CA GLN A 86 -16.42 1.44 -10.42
C GLN A 86 -15.77 0.18 -11.00
N ILE A 87 -14.88 -0.46 -10.24
CA ILE A 87 -14.20 -1.70 -10.65
C ILE A 87 -15.19 -2.88 -10.78
N GLY A 88 -16.20 -2.93 -9.93
CA GLY A 88 -17.16 -4.04 -9.85
C GLY A 88 -18.28 -4.02 -10.89
N LYS A 89 -18.44 -2.96 -11.69
CA LYS A 89 -19.49 -2.89 -12.72
C LYS A 89 -19.17 -3.82 -13.89
N LYS A 90 -20.02 -4.83 -14.12
CA LYS A 90 -20.14 -5.50 -15.43
C LYS A 90 -21.14 -4.74 -16.30
N GLU A 91 -20.98 -4.81 -17.62
CA GLU A 91 -21.82 -4.12 -18.60
C GLU A 91 -23.32 -4.52 -18.53
N GLU A 92 -23.65 -5.65 -17.90
CA GLU A 92 -25.04 -6.03 -17.61
C GLU A 92 -25.17 -6.63 -16.19
N GLY A 93 -25.82 -5.89 -15.29
CA GLY A 93 -26.28 -6.38 -13.99
C GLY A 93 -25.59 -5.80 -12.76
N ASN A 94 -26.34 -5.72 -11.66
CA ASN A 94 -25.96 -5.12 -10.37
C ASN A 94 -25.01 -6.00 -9.54
N THR A 95 -24.22 -6.87 -10.19
CA THR A 95 -23.38 -7.88 -9.54
C THR A 95 -21.95 -7.39 -9.46
N LEU A 96 -21.47 -7.06 -8.25
CA LEU A 96 -20.06 -6.76 -8.02
C LEU A 96 -19.24 -8.04 -8.24
N VAL A 97 -18.21 -7.97 -9.08
CA VAL A 97 -17.31 -9.10 -9.34
C VAL A 97 -16.55 -9.45 -8.06
N SER A 98 -16.60 -10.72 -7.61
CA SER A 98 -15.90 -11.18 -6.39
C SER A 98 -14.37 -11.06 -6.50
N ARG A 99 -13.83 -11.12 -7.73
CA ARG A 99 -12.41 -10.94 -8.05
C ARG A 99 -12.24 -10.21 -9.39
N HIS A 100 -11.59 -9.05 -9.36
CA HIS A 100 -11.19 -8.33 -10.57
C HIS A 100 -9.67 -8.37 -10.72
N GLN A 101 -9.15 -8.54 -11.93
CA GLN A 101 -7.72 -8.43 -12.22
C GLN A 101 -7.50 -7.19 -13.07
N LYS A 102 -6.75 -6.21 -12.54
CA LYS A 102 -6.40 -5.01 -13.30
C LYS A 102 -5.57 -5.45 -14.53
N GLY A 103 -6.00 -5.07 -15.73
CA GLY A 103 -5.31 -5.37 -17.00
C GLY A 103 -5.36 -6.83 -17.50
N GLY A 104 -6.27 -7.68 -16.99
CA GLY A 104 -6.33 -9.08 -17.39
C GLY A 104 -6.92 -9.31 -18.78
N LEU A 105 -6.15 -9.93 -19.69
CA LEU A 105 -6.69 -10.67 -20.84
C LEU A 105 -7.79 -11.63 -20.36
N PRO A 106 -8.90 -11.78 -21.11
CA PRO A 106 -10.00 -12.65 -20.70
C PRO A 106 -9.46 -14.06 -20.46
N LYS A 107 -9.68 -14.58 -19.24
CA LYS A 107 -9.43 -15.99 -18.96
C LYS A 107 -10.46 -16.77 -19.77
N GLU A 108 -10.01 -17.43 -20.85
CA GLU A 108 -10.79 -18.48 -21.49
C GLU A 108 -11.24 -19.46 -20.41
N LYS A 109 -12.54 -19.78 -20.44
CA LYS A 109 -13.15 -20.75 -19.54
C LYS A 109 -12.41 -22.07 -19.72
N ALA A 110 -11.66 -22.49 -18.71
CA ALA A 110 -11.19 -23.86 -18.63
C ALA A 110 -12.41 -24.77 -18.50
N VAL A 111 -12.50 -25.71 -19.45
CA VAL A 111 -13.49 -26.79 -19.57
C VAL A 111 -13.54 -27.65 -18.31
#